data_AF-A0A498DDK6-F1
#
_entry.id   AF-A0A498DDK6-F1
#
_cell.length_a   1.000
_cell.length_b   1.000
_cell.length_c   1.000
_cell.angle_alpha   90.00
_cell.angle_beta   90.00
_cell.angle_gamma   90.00
#
_symmetry.space_group_name_H-M   'P 1'
#
loop_
_entity.id
_entity.type
_entity.pdbx_description
1 polymer ?
#
loop_
_entity_poly.entity_id
_entity_poly.type
_entity_poly.pdbx_seq_one_letter_code
_entity_poly.pdbx_strand_id
1 'polypeptide(L)' 'MINKINAIPERIALLLGIGLILFGSLFLFLFDLMIPLPIWLKIWIEGAICFIAILFILSAADKRHRSQKKD' A
#
# COMPACT_ATOMS: atom_id res chain seq x y z
N MET A 1 15.76 16.31 3.44
CA MET A 1 14.97 15.23 4.09
C MET A 1 14.23 14.31 3.11
N ILE A 2 13.91 14.77 1.88
CA ILE A 2 13.45 13.94 0.75
C ILE A 2 14.44 12.81 0.40
N ASN A 3 15.74 13.03 0.62
CA ASN A 3 16.79 12.02 0.41
C ASN A 3 16.58 10.74 1.25
N LYS A 4 15.87 10.82 2.38
CA LYS A 4 15.60 9.67 3.27
C LYS A 4 14.43 8.82 2.76
N ILE A 5 13.47 9.44 2.09
CA ILE A 5 12.37 8.77 1.37
C ILE A 5 12.93 8.10 0.10
N ASN A 6 13.97 8.70 -0.49
CA ASN A 6 14.72 8.11 -1.60
C ASN A 6 15.54 6.87 -1.19
N ALA A 7 15.83 6.67 0.10
CA ALA A 7 16.58 5.51 0.59
C ALA A 7 15.75 4.22 0.70
N ILE A 8 14.41 4.30 0.65
CA ILE A 8 13.55 3.11 0.65
C ILE A 8 13.65 2.47 -0.74
N PRO A 9 14.18 1.25 -0.90
CA PRO A 9 14.32 0.61 -2.20
C PRO A 9 12.96 0.58 -2.89
N GLU A 10 12.91 0.95 -4.17
CA GLU A 10 11.69 0.87 -5.01
C GLU A 10 10.97 -0.46 -4.85
N ARG A 11 11.76 -1.53 -4.83
CA ARG A 11 11.30 -2.91 -4.66
C ARG A 11 10.58 -3.11 -3.34
N ILE A 12 11.02 -2.46 -2.26
CA ILE A 12 10.38 -2.54 -0.95
C ILE A 12 9.08 -1.75 -0.95
N ALA A 13 9.02 -0.54 -1.52
CA ALA A 13 7.77 0.22 -1.59
C ALA A 13 6.70 -0.51 -2.43
N LEU A 14 7.10 -1.15 -3.52
CA LEU A 14 6.22 -2.01 -4.34
C LEU A 14 5.77 -3.26 -3.58
N LEU A 15 6.69 -3.95 -2.89
CA LEU A 15 6.35 -5.10 -2.04
C LEU A 15 5.41 -4.71 -0.90
N LEU A 16 5.58 -3.52 -0.34
CA LEU A 16 4.74 -3.01 0.74
C LEU A 16 3.34 -2.69 0.23
N GLY A 17 3.20 -2.06 -0.94
CA GLY A 17 1.90 -1.83 -1.58
C GLY A 17 1.17 -3.14 -1.92
N ILE A 18 1.85 -4.08 -2.58
CA ILE A 18 1.26 -5.39 -2.94
C ILE A 18 0.96 -6.23 -1.70
N GLY A 19 1.90 -6.25 -0.74
CA GLY A 19 1.74 -6.93 0.54
C GLY A 19 0.57 -6.36 1.33
N LEU A 20 0.38 -5.04 1.33
CA LEU A 20 -0.73 -4.40 2.01
C LEU A 20 -2.09 -4.73 1.38
N ILE A 21 -2.16 -4.92 0.06
CA ILE A 21 -3.40 -5.37 -0.61
C ILE A 21 -3.71 -6.83 -0.24
N LEU A 22 -2.73 -7.72 -0.36
CA LEU A 22 -2.90 -9.15 -0.07
C LEU A 22 -3.18 -9.40 1.42
N PHE A 23 -2.32 -8.88 2.29
CA PHE A 23 -2.47 -9.04 3.73
C PHE A 23 -3.62 -8.20 4.27
N GLY A 24 -3.91 -7.02 3.72
CA GLY A 24 -5.00 -6.16 4.21
C GLY A 24 -6.36 -6.82 4.05
N SER A 25 -6.63 -7.42 2.88
CA SER A 25 -7.87 -8.17 2.65
C SER A 25 -7.95 -9.41 3.54
N LEU A 26 -6.84 -10.12 3.71
CA LEU A 26 -6.76 -11.30 4.58
C LEU A 26 -6.98 -10.93 6.05
N PHE A 27 -6.39 -9.83 6.52
CA PHE A 27 -6.52 -9.36 7.89
C PHE A 27 -7.96 -8.95 8.18
N LEU A 28 -8.60 -8.22 7.26
CA LEU A 28 -10.02 -7.86 7.37
C LEU A 28 -10.92 -9.09 7.44
N PHE A 29 -10.63 -10.12 6.65
CA PHE A 29 -11.36 -11.39 6.69
C PHE A 29 -11.20 -12.12 8.03
N LEU A 30 -9.96 -12.23 8.54
CA LEU A 30 -9.72 -12.82 9.87
C LEU A 30 -10.38 -12.00 10.99
N PHE A 31 -10.35 -10.68 10.89
CA PHE A 31 -10.93 -9.80 11.91
C PHE A 31 -12.45 -9.93 11.94
N ASP A 32 -13.08 -10.01 10.77
CA ASP A 32 -14.53 -10.22 10.66
C ASP A 32 -14.98 -11.57 11.21
N LEU A 33 -14.14 -12.61 11.07
CA LEU A 33 -14.42 -13.93 11.63
C LEU A 33 -14.43 -13.93 13.16
N MET A 34 -13.59 -13.09 13.80
CA MET A 34 -13.57 -12.94 15.26
C MET A 34 -14.62 -11.95 15.78
N ILE A 35 -14.85 -10.86 15.07
CA ILE A 35 -15.74 -9.78 15.48
C ILE A 35 -16.54 -9.35 14.25
N PRO A 36 -17.86 -9.62 14.20
CA PRO A 36 -18.68 -9.25 13.06
C PRO A 36 -18.73 -7.72 12.95
N LEU A 37 -18.06 -7.18 11.93
CA LEU A 37 -17.99 -5.74 11.69
C LEU A 37 -19.15 -5.30 10.79
N PRO A 38 -19.77 -4.13 11.05
CA PRO A 38 -20.81 -3.61 10.18
C PRO A 38 -20.27 -3.33 8.78
N ILE A 39 -21.07 -3.65 7.76
CA ILE A 39 -20.66 -3.65 6.34
C ILE A 39 -20.08 -2.29 5.89
N TRP A 40 -20.66 -1.19 6.38
CA TRP A 40 -20.21 0.17 6.08
C TRP A 40 -18.78 0.41 6.57
N LEU A 41 -18.42 -0.13 7.74
CA LEU A 41 -17.10 0.05 8.32
C LEU A 41 -16.03 -0.76 7.56
N LYS A 42 -16.38 -1.97 7.09
CA LYS A 42 -15.49 -2.76 6.21
C LYS A 42 -15.15 -2.02 4.92
N ILE A 43 -16.16 -1.46 4.26
CA ILE A 43 -15.99 -0.70 3.00
C ILE A 43 -15.05 0.48 3.21
N TRP A 44 -15.19 1.21 4.32
CA TRP A 44 -14.30 2.32 4.66
C TRP A 44 -12.85 1.87 4.88
N ILE A 45 -12.64 0.78 5.61
CA ILE A 45 -11.29 0.27 5.90
C ILE A 45 -10.63 -0.26 4.62
N GLU A 46 -11.37 -1.04 3.83
CA GLU A 46 -10.87 -1.58 2.55
C GLU A 46 -10.53 -0.45 1.57
N GLY A 47 -11.38 0.57 1.49
CA GLY A 47 -11.13 1.78 0.70
C GLY A 47 -9.86 2.52 1.14
N ALA A 48 -9.63 2.66 2.44
CA ALA A 48 -8.42 3.29 2.98
C ALA A 48 -7.15 2.46 2.68
N ILE A 49 -7.23 1.14 2.84
CA ILE A 49 -6.12 0.21 2.52
C ILE A 49 -5.77 0.31 1.04
N CYS A 50 -6.77 0.28 0.17
CA CYS A 50 -6.58 0.35 -1.28
C CYS A 50 -5.97 1.70 -1.70
N PHE A 51 -6.45 2.81 -1.11
CA PHE A 51 -5.90 4.14 -1.35
C PHE A 51 -4.41 4.23 -0.95
N ILE A 52 -4.05 3.73 0.23
CA ILE A 52 -2.66 3.72 0.71
C ILE A 52 -1.78 2.83 -0.18
N ALA A 53 -2.28 1.68 -0.60
CA ALA A 53 -1.54 0.77 -1.48
C ALA A 53 -1.27 1.41 -2.85
N ILE A 54 -2.26 2.09 -3.43
CA ILE A 54 -2.10 2.83 -4.69
C ILE A 54 -1.04 3.93 -4.54
N LEU A 55 -1.04 4.67 -3.43
CA LEU A 55 -0.01 5.69 -3.17
C LEU A 55 1.39 5.07 -3.07
N PHE A 56 1.53 3.91 -2.44
CA PHE A 56 2.81 3.19 -2.38
C PHE A 56 3.28 2.71 -3.76
N ILE A 57 2.38 2.17 -4.58
CA ILE A 57 2.67 1.74 -5.95
C ILE A 57 3.04 2.94 -6.83
N LEU A 58 2.29 4.03 -6.73
CA LEU A 58 2.54 5.26 -7.50
C LEU A 58 3.87 5.92 -7.09
N SER A 59 4.18 5.93 -5.79
CA SER A 59 5.46 6.40 -5.26
C SER A 59 6.63 5.55 -5.78
N ALA A 60 6.48 4.22 -5.83
CA ALA A 60 7.47 3.34 -6.44
C ALA A 60 7.60 3.58 -7.96
N ALA A 61 6.50 3.85 -8.66
CA ALA A 61 6.51 4.15 -10.10
C ALA A 61 7.16 5.51 -10.43
N ASP A 62 6.87 6.57 -9.67
CA ASP A 62 7.47 7.91 -9.86
C ASP A 62 8.99 7.87 -9.65
N LYS A 63 9.44 7.09 -8.67
CA LYS A 63 10.85 6.88 -8.38
C LYS A 63 11.59 6.22 -9.55
N ARG A 64 10.93 5.26 -10.23
CA ARG A 64 11.49 4.56 -11.39
C ARG A 64 11.62 5.48 -12.60
N HIS A 65 10.65 6.36 -12.79
CA HIS A 65 10.68 7.39 -13.82
C HIS A 65 11.76 8.45 -13.56
N ARG A 66 12.02 8.84 -12.30
CA ARG A 66 13.14 9.74 -11.98
C ARG A 66 14.50 9.10 -12.15
N SER A 67 14.63 7.79 -11.91
CA SER A 67 15.88 7.06 -12.13
C SER A 67 16.22 6.93 -13.63
N GLN A 68 15.23 6.93 -14.51
CA GLN A 68 15.42 6.85 -15.97
C GLN A 68 15.65 8.21 -16.66
N LYS A 69 15.39 9.34 -15.99
CA LYS A 69 15.60 10.69 -16.56
C LYS A 69 17.02 11.25 -16.29
N LYS A 70 17.93 10.40 -15.80
CA LYS A 70 19.30 10.79 -15.43
C LYS A 70 20.38 10.15 -16.30
N ASP A 71 19.96 9.45 -17.37
CA ASP A 71 20.80 9.11 -18.54
C ASP A 71 20.62 10.18 -19.63
#